data_AF-A0A955ET28-F1
#
_entry.id   AF-A0A955ET28-F1
#
_cell.length_a   1.000
_cell.length_b   1.000
_cell.length_c   1.000
_cell.angle_alpha   90.00
_cell.angle_beta   90.00
_cell.angle_gamma   90.00
#
_symmetry.space_group_name_H-M   'P 1'
#
loop_
_entity.id
_entity.type
_entity.pdbx_description
1 polymer ?
#
loop_
_entity_poly.entity_id
_entity_poly.type
_entity_poly.pdbx_seq_one_letter_code
_entity_poly.pdbx_strand_id
1 'polypeptide(L)'
;GRLVEGRVVKSGDELLVLSRFGVSSVAASDVVARHEGVSADAQVKSVLAKLAPDDFGNRVRVATWLKALGREDEARALAEEVLAADPEQADAHGLLGHVRFRGQWMHPDEARRAEGLERHGERWYTPEEWANVGAEERNAAALVDEREQRTKTVREAQRLMNLMTSPDRSVRQRARTRLERLAKESGNETIEKLVPRMDEYVQAVDEAQARAAELGDSMMVGEVMSTFRVTLARLKRPIQQITTNLASGPFPSAPVTLQLPELEVIRVRTTGVIPVVGP
;
A
#
# COMPACT_ATOMS: atom_id res chain seq x y z
N GLY A 1 -6.75 12.18 -40.11
CA GLY A 1 -6.60 13.52 -40.70
C GLY A 1 -7.05 14.55 -39.68
N ARG A 2 -6.42 15.74 -39.66
CA ARG A 2 -6.80 16.85 -38.77
C ARG A 2 -7.88 17.69 -39.47
N LEU A 3 -9.01 17.90 -38.81
CA LEU A 3 -10.05 18.82 -39.30
C LEU A 3 -9.62 20.26 -38.95
N VAL A 4 -9.63 21.15 -39.95
CA VAL A 4 -9.30 22.57 -39.77
C VAL A 4 -10.50 23.40 -40.21
N GLU A 5 -11.18 23.99 -39.23
CA GLU A 5 -12.36 24.83 -39.45
C GLU A 5 -12.03 26.31 -39.21
N GLY A 6 -12.51 27.18 -40.09
CA GLY A 6 -12.32 28.62 -39.95
C GLY A 6 -12.61 29.38 -41.23
N ARG A 7 -12.38 30.69 -41.20
CA ARG A 7 -12.53 31.55 -42.38
C ARG A 7 -11.25 31.47 -43.22
N VAL A 8 -11.37 31.11 -44.49
CA VAL A 8 -10.25 31.13 -45.44
C VAL A 8 -9.97 32.59 -45.82
N VAL A 9 -8.77 33.09 -45.51
CA VAL A 9 -8.37 34.49 -45.73
C VAL A 9 -7.49 34.64 -46.99
N LYS A 10 -6.77 33.58 -47.38
CA LYS A 10 -5.96 33.51 -48.60
C LYS A 10 -6.09 32.12 -49.22
N SER A 11 -6.22 32.07 -50.54
CA SER A 11 -6.35 30.84 -51.32
C SER A 11 -5.33 30.84 -52.46
N GLY A 12 -4.44 29.84 -52.48
CA GLY A 12 -3.38 29.59 -53.47
C GLY A 12 -2.80 28.20 -53.23
N ASP A 13 -1.48 28.03 -53.36
CA ASP A 13 -0.80 26.76 -52.98
C ASP A 13 -0.85 26.48 -51.47
N GLU A 14 -1.05 27.53 -50.66
CA GLU A 14 -1.34 27.45 -49.22
C GLU A 14 -2.69 28.11 -48.90
N LEU A 15 -3.49 27.44 -48.08
CA LEU A 15 -4.72 27.94 -47.49
C LEU A 15 -4.44 28.49 -46.09
N LEU A 16 -4.67 29.78 -45.90
CA LEU A 16 -4.66 30.39 -44.58
C LEU A 16 -6.06 30.36 -43.97
N VAL A 17 -6.24 29.54 -42.94
CA VAL A 17 -7.49 29.37 -42.22
C VAL A 17 -7.41 30.12 -40.89
N LEU A 18 -8.21 31.16 -40.74
CA LEU A 18 -8.39 31.88 -39.48
C LEU A 18 -9.42 31.14 -38.62
N SER A 19 -8.95 30.49 -37.57
CA SER A 19 -9.77 29.81 -36.56
C SER A 19 -9.75 30.56 -35.24
N ARG A 20 -10.57 30.13 -34.26
CA ARG A 20 -10.49 30.65 -32.88
C ARG A 20 -9.16 30.40 -32.17
N PHE A 21 -8.37 29.43 -32.65
CA PHE A 21 -7.06 29.09 -32.09
C PHE A 21 -5.91 29.86 -32.77
N GLY A 22 -6.23 30.78 -33.70
CA GLY A 22 -5.27 31.52 -34.51
C GLY A 22 -5.28 31.13 -35.98
N VAL A 23 -4.26 31.58 -36.70
CA VAL A 23 -4.08 31.31 -38.14
C VAL A 23 -3.39 29.97 -38.33
N SER A 24 -4.03 29.06 -39.07
CA SER A 24 -3.43 27.80 -39.52
C SER A 24 -3.12 27.89 -41.01
N SER A 25 -1.91 27.51 -41.44
CA SER A 25 -1.60 27.31 -42.86
C SER A 25 -1.73 25.83 -43.21
N VAL A 26 -2.38 25.53 -44.32
CA VAL A 26 -2.57 24.17 -44.85
C VAL A 26 -2.21 24.18 -46.34
N ALA A 27 -1.29 23.33 -46.77
CA ALA A 27 -0.96 23.19 -48.19
C ALA A 27 -2.19 22.67 -48.97
N ALA A 28 -2.47 23.26 -50.13
CA ALA A 28 -3.65 22.90 -50.91
C ALA A 28 -3.62 21.42 -51.38
N SER A 29 -2.42 20.84 -51.54
CA SER A 29 -2.19 19.43 -51.86
C SER A 29 -2.63 18.47 -50.75
N ASP A 30 -2.62 18.93 -49.51
CA ASP A 30 -2.88 18.08 -48.33
C ASP A 30 -4.37 18.07 -47.95
N VAL A 31 -5.20 18.80 -48.70
CA VAL A 31 -6.64 18.92 -48.47
C VAL A 31 -7.39 17.79 -49.17
N VAL A 32 -7.80 16.80 -48.38
CA VAL A 32 -8.53 15.62 -48.87
C VAL A 32 -9.97 15.95 -49.29
N ALA A 33 -10.63 16.89 -48.60
CA ALA A 33 -11.99 17.33 -48.91
C ALA A 33 -12.21 18.76 -48.43
N ARG A 34 -13.04 19.52 -49.15
CA ARG A 34 -13.49 20.87 -48.74
C ARG A 34 -15.00 20.85 -48.60
N HIS A 35 -15.48 21.36 -47.47
CA HIS A 35 -16.90 21.57 -47.22
C HIS A 35 -17.12 23.05 -46.95
N GLU A 36 -17.92 23.68 -47.80
CA GLU A 36 -18.35 25.07 -47.59
C GLU A 36 -19.55 25.07 -46.65
N GLY A 37 -19.44 25.82 -45.55
CA GLY A 37 -20.47 25.89 -44.53
C GLY A 37 -20.21 26.98 -43.50
N VAL A 38 -21.20 27.25 -42.67
CA VAL A 38 -21.06 28.15 -41.51
C VAL A 38 -20.28 27.39 -40.44
N SER A 39 -19.15 27.92 -39.98
CA SER A 39 -18.40 27.31 -38.88
C SER A 39 -19.23 27.30 -37.60
N ALA A 40 -18.97 26.33 -36.70
CA ALA A 40 -19.62 26.28 -35.40
C ALA A 40 -19.45 27.61 -34.62
N ASP A 41 -18.30 28.27 -34.75
CA ASP A 41 -18.04 29.60 -34.17
C ASP A 41 -18.95 30.70 -34.73
N ALA A 42 -19.11 30.74 -36.05
CA ALA A 42 -19.98 31.72 -36.69
C ALA A 42 -21.44 31.46 -36.34
N GLN A 43 -21.84 30.20 -36.20
CA GLN A 43 -23.19 29.81 -35.81
C GLN A 43 -23.49 30.18 -34.36
N VAL A 44 -22.59 29.87 -33.41
CA VAL A 44 -22.72 30.27 -32.00
C VAL A 44 -22.81 31.78 -31.87
N LYS A 45 -21.92 32.54 -32.51
CA LYS A 45 -21.95 34.01 -32.47
C LYS A 45 -23.24 34.57 -33.07
N SER A 46 -23.72 33.99 -34.16
CA SER A 46 -24.97 34.41 -34.78
C SER A 46 -26.18 34.15 -33.88
N VAL A 47 -26.20 33.01 -33.18
CA VAL A 47 -27.26 32.68 -32.23
C VAL A 47 -27.23 33.64 -31.04
N LEU A 48 -26.07 33.82 -30.40
CA LEU A 48 -25.90 34.73 -29.26
C LEU A 48 -26.26 36.19 -29.62
N ALA A 49 -25.87 36.67 -30.80
CA ALA A 49 -26.18 38.03 -31.24
C ALA A 49 -27.68 38.27 -31.50
N LYS A 50 -28.47 37.21 -31.69
CA LYS A 50 -29.92 37.29 -31.87
C LYS A 50 -30.69 37.16 -30.55
N LEU A 51 -30.03 36.78 -29.47
CA LEU A 51 -30.67 36.69 -28.15
C LEU A 51 -30.79 38.08 -27.54
N ALA A 52 -31.89 38.31 -26.83
CA ALA A 52 -31.99 39.49 -25.98
C ALA A 52 -30.96 39.39 -24.83
N PRO A 53 -30.45 40.52 -24.32
CA PRO A 53 -29.52 40.52 -23.19
C PRO A 53 -30.01 39.71 -21.99
N ASP A 54 -31.32 39.69 -21.72
CA ASP A 54 -31.91 39.04 -20.55
C ASP A 54 -32.61 37.70 -20.87
N ASP A 55 -32.37 37.12 -22.06
CA ASP A 55 -32.93 35.83 -22.45
C ASP A 55 -32.11 34.66 -21.89
N PHE A 56 -32.09 34.54 -20.55
CA PHE A 56 -31.30 33.55 -19.83
C PHE A 56 -31.72 32.11 -20.14
N GLY A 57 -32.99 31.86 -20.41
CA GLY A 57 -33.49 30.54 -20.82
C GLY A 57 -32.87 30.06 -22.12
N ASN A 58 -32.78 30.92 -23.14
CA ASN A 58 -32.11 30.55 -24.39
C ASN A 58 -30.57 30.55 -24.25
N ARG A 59 -29.99 31.37 -23.37
CA ARG A 59 -28.55 31.29 -23.05
C ARG A 59 -28.14 29.95 -22.45
N VAL A 60 -28.95 29.36 -21.55
CA VAL A 60 -28.74 27.98 -21.04
C VAL A 60 -28.76 26.95 -22.17
N ARG A 61 -29.67 27.10 -23.14
CA ARG A 61 -29.74 26.18 -24.30
C ARG A 61 -28.49 26.30 -25.17
N VAL A 62 -27.97 27.51 -25.37
CA VAL A 62 -26.69 27.72 -26.06
C VAL A 62 -25.53 27.13 -25.27
N ALA A 63 -25.48 27.31 -23.96
CA ALA A 63 -24.45 26.72 -23.10
C ALA A 63 -24.47 25.18 -23.15
N THR A 64 -25.65 24.57 -23.17
CA THR A 64 -25.84 23.12 -23.35
C THR A 64 -25.33 22.66 -24.71
N TRP A 65 -25.62 23.41 -25.77
CA TRP A 65 -25.10 23.13 -27.10
C TRP A 65 -23.56 23.28 -27.17
N LEU A 66 -22.99 24.30 -26.55
CA LEU A 66 -21.53 24.49 -26.45
C LEU A 66 -20.84 23.33 -25.73
N LYS A 67 -21.44 22.83 -24.63
CA LYS A 67 -20.95 21.65 -23.93
C LYS A 67 -20.95 20.41 -24.84
N ALA A 68 -22.00 20.21 -25.62
CA ALA A 68 -22.07 19.11 -26.61
C ALA A 68 -21.02 19.22 -27.73
N LEU A 69 -20.57 20.44 -28.04
CA LEU A 69 -19.46 20.71 -28.97
C LEU A 69 -18.07 20.61 -28.32
N GLY A 70 -17.98 20.20 -27.05
CA GLY A 70 -16.72 20.14 -26.29
C GLY A 70 -16.14 21.51 -25.90
N ARG A 71 -16.95 22.58 -25.96
CA ARG A 71 -16.55 23.95 -25.62
C ARG A 71 -16.91 24.27 -24.17
N GLU A 72 -16.34 23.51 -23.26
CA GLU A 72 -16.72 23.53 -21.84
C GLU A 72 -16.50 24.88 -21.18
N ASP A 73 -15.42 25.59 -21.49
CA ASP A 73 -15.12 26.89 -20.87
C ASP A 73 -16.16 27.97 -21.25
N GLU A 74 -16.61 27.98 -22.50
CA GLU A 74 -17.63 28.93 -22.97
C GLU A 74 -19.03 28.55 -22.47
N ALA A 75 -19.32 27.24 -22.38
CA ALA A 75 -20.54 26.76 -21.73
C ALA A 75 -20.57 27.15 -20.25
N ARG A 76 -19.42 27.06 -19.55
CA ARG A 76 -19.26 27.46 -18.15
C ARG A 76 -19.49 28.95 -17.96
N ALA A 77 -18.85 29.78 -18.77
CA ALA A 77 -19.03 31.24 -18.71
C ALA A 77 -20.50 31.67 -18.92
N LEU A 78 -21.19 31.09 -19.92
CA LEU A 78 -22.61 31.36 -20.12
C LEU A 78 -23.49 30.85 -18.97
N ALA A 79 -23.16 29.71 -18.36
CA ALA A 79 -23.89 29.20 -17.20
C ALA A 79 -23.68 30.11 -15.97
N GLU A 80 -22.47 30.64 -15.76
CA GLU A 80 -22.18 31.62 -14.70
C GLU A 80 -22.96 32.93 -14.91
N GLU A 81 -23.03 33.44 -16.14
CA GLU A 81 -23.84 34.61 -16.48
C GLU A 81 -25.33 34.40 -16.19
N VAL A 82 -25.85 33.20 -16.48
CA VAL A 82 -27.24 32.85 -16.17
C VAL A 82 -27.47 32.81 -14.66
N LEU A 83 -26.56 32.20 -13.89
CA LEU A 83 -26.70 32.12 -12.43
C LEU A 83 -26.57 33.47 -11.72
N ALA A 84 -25.86 34.43 -12.33
CA ALA A 84 -25.81 35.79 -11.82
C ALA A 84 -27.18 36.50 -11.87
N ALA A 85 -28.04 36.12 -12.81
CA ALA A 85 -29.38 36.67 -12.95
C ALA A 85 -30.48 35.80 -12.29
N ASP A 86 -30.36 34.47 -12.41
CA ASP A 86 -31.25 33.49 -11.78
C ASP A 86 -30.42 32.42 -11.02
N PRO A 87 -30.17 32.65 -9.72
CA PRO A 87 -29.38 31.73 -8.89
C PRO A 87 -30.00 30.36 -8.66
N GLU A 88 -31.28 30.15 -8.97
CA GLU A 88 -31.96 28.85 -8.77
C GLU A 88 -32.07 28.03 -10.06
N GLN A 89 -31.52 28.52 -11.17
CA GLN A 89 -31.64 27.87 -12.48
C GLN A 89 -30.91 26.52 -12.51
N ALA A 90 -31.69 25.43 -12.43
CA ALA A 90 -31.18 24.08 -12.27
C ALA A 90 -30.28 23.62 -13.43
N ASP A 91 -30.64 23.98 -14.66
CA ASP A 91 -29.88 23.60 -15.86
C ASP A 91 -28.50 24.27 -15.89
N ALA A 92 -28.39 25.52 -15.43
CA ALA A 92 -27.11 26.22 -15.33
C ALA A 92 -26.21 25.61 -14.25
N HIS A 93 -26.79 25.26 -13.10
CA HIS A 93 -26.08 24.48 -12.07
C HIS A 93 -25.59 23.12 -12.59
N GLY A 94 -26.42 22.41 -13.37
CA GLY A 94 -26.04 21.14 -14.01
C GLY A 94 -24.91 21.30 -15.03
N LEU A 95 -24.84 22.43 -15.74
CA LEU A 95 -23.73 22.74 -16.66
C LEU A 95 -22.42 22.95 -15.92
N LEU A 96 -22.46 23.58 -14.74
CA LEU A 96 -21.31 23.77 -13.84
C LEU A 96 -20.93 22.51 -13.03
N GLY A 97 -21.76 21.47 -13.07
CA GLY A 97 -21.57 20.25 -12.28
C GLY A 97 -21.88 20.44 -10.79
N HIS A 98 -22.63 21.48 -10.44
CA HIS A 98 -23.14 21.67 -9.09
C HIS A 98 -24.20 20.63 -8.75
N VAL A 99 -24.31 20.30 -7.48
CA VAL A 99 -25.30 19.36 -6.95
C VAL A 99 -26.22 20.08 -5.97
N ARG A 100 -27.50 19.68 -5.96
CA ARG A 100 -28.46 20.20 -5.00
C ARG A 100 -28.36 19.37 -3.72
N PHE A 101 -27.82 19.96 -2.66
CA PHE A 101 -27.64 19.32 -1.37
C PHE A 101 -28.33 20.16 -0.28
N ARG A 102 -29.23 19.53 0.49
CA ARG A 102 -30.05 20.19 1.54
C ARG A 102 -30.76 21.47 1.06
N GLY A 103 -31.26 21.46 -0.18
CA GLY A 103 -32.00 22.56 -0.77
C GLY A 103 -31.14 23.67 -1.37
N GLN A 104 -29.83 23.64 -1.17
CA GLN A 104 -28.88 24.61 -1.73
C GLN A 104 -28.04 23.97 -2.85
N TRP A 105 -27.69 24.76 -3.84
CA TRP A 105 -26.74 24.35 -4.86
C TRP A 105 -25.31 24.57 -4.38
N MET A 106 -24.46 23.56 -4.53
CA MET A 106 -23.05 23.63 -4.12
C MET A 106 -22.17 22.72 -4.99
N HIS A 107 -20.86 22.91 -4.91
CA HIS A 107 -19.93 22.03 -5.60
C HIS A 107 -19.99 20.60 -5.00
N PRO A 108 -19.81 19.52 -5.78
CA PRO A 108 -19.85 18.14 -5.25
C PRO A 108 -18.94 17.91 -4.04
N ASP A 109 -17.75 18.53 -4.04
CA ASP A 109 -16.80 18.45 -2.93
C ASP A 109 -17.26 19.25 -1.70
N GLU A 110 -18.07 20.30 -1.88
CA GLU A 110 -18.69 21.03 -0.78
C GLU A 110 -19.86 20.24 -0.19
N ALA A 111 -20.67 19.60 -1.03
CA ALA A 111 -21.73 18.71 -0.58
C ALA A 111 -21.19 17.57 0.28
N ARG A 112 -20.11 16.91 -0.17
CA ARG A 112 -19.46 15.84 0.60
C ARG A 112 -18.88 16.35 1.92
N ARG A 113 -18.27 17.54 1.93
CA ARG A 113 -17.82 18.17 3.19
C ARG A 113 -18.99 18.51 4.11
N ALA A 114 -20.11 18.96 3.57
CA ALA A 114 -21.32 19.24 4.34
C ALA A 114 -22.03 17.97 4.87
N GLU A 115 -21.77 16.80 4.27
CA GLU A 115 -22.10 15.48 4.81
C GLU A 115 -21.15 15.03 5.94
N GLY A 116 -20.06 15.77 6.19
CA GLY A 116 -19.05 15.45 7.19
C GLY A 116 -17.92 14.55 6.66
N LEU A 117 -17.78 14.43 5.34
CA LEU A 117 -16.68 13.69 4.72
C LEU A 117 -15.47 14.58 4.50
N GLU A 118 -14.29 14.05 4.76
CA GLU A 118 -13.00 14.68 4.48
C GLU A 118 -12.29 13.97 3.33
N ARG A 119 -11.65 14.76 2.46
CA ARG A 119 -10.92 14.22 1.31
C ARG A 119 -9.48 13.92 1.72
N HIS A 120 -9.12 12.64 1.77
CA HIS A 120 -7.74 12.18 2.00
C HIS A 120 -7.26 11.44 0.75
N GLY A 121 -6.47 12.12 -0.08
CA GLY A 121 -6.04 11.63 -1.39
C GLY A 121 -7.18 11.62 -2.42
N GLU A 122 -7.39 10.48 -3.08
CA GLU A 122 -8.48 10.27 -4.06
C GLU A 122 -9.79 9.77 -3.42
N ARG A 123 -9.79 9.53 -2.09
CA ARG A 123 -10.93 8.96 -1.37
C ARG A 123 -11.49 9.93 -0.34
N TRP A 124 -12.77 9.73 -0.05
CA TRP A 124 -13.52 10.45 0.97
C TRP A 124 -13.69 9.54 2.17
N TYR A 125 -13.43 10.05 3.36
CA TYR A 125 -13.55 9.33 4.63
C TYR A 125 -14.38 10.15 5.59
N THR A 126 -15.15 9.48 6.45
CA THR A 126 -15.60 10.11 7.69
C THR A 126 -14.40 10.30 8.64
N PRO A 127 -14.48 11.24 9.61
CA PRO A 127 -13.41 11.43 10.60
C PRO A 127 -13.10 10.15 11.39
N GLU A 128 -14.12 9.33 11.67
CA GLU A 128 -13.97 8.05 12.36
C GLU A 128 -13.26 7.02 11.48
N GLU A 129 -13.64 6.88 10.21
CA GLU A 129 -12.96 5.97 9.27
C GLU A 129 -11.50 6.37 9.06
N TRP A 130 -11.20 7.66 8.93
CA TRP A 130 -9.82 8.13 8.80
C TRP A 130 -8.99 7.86 10.06
N ALA A 131 -9.58 8.08 11.25
CA ALA A 131 -8.94 7.73 12.51
C ALA A 131 -8.66 6.22 12.62
N ASN A 132 -9.56 5.39 12.11
CA ASN A 132 -9.42 3.94 12.09
C ASN A 132 -8.31 3.48 11.13
N VAL A 133 -8.19 4.06 9.94
CA VAL A 133 -7.08 3.76 9.01
C VAL A 133 -5.73 4.03 9.68
N GLY A 134 -5.58 5.19 10.33
CA GLY A 134 -4.35 5.49 11.07
C GLY A 134 -4.13 4.57 12.28
N ALA A 135 -5.18 4.04 12.91
CA ALA A 135 -5.06 3.04 13.97
C ALA A 135 -4.63 1.68 13.42
N GLU A 136 -5.19 1.23 12.30
CA GLU A 136 -4.82 -0.01 11.63
C GLU A 136 -3.36 0.00 11.16
N GLU A 137 -2.90 1.09 10.57
CA GLU A 137 -1.50 1.26 10.15
C GLU A 137 -0.54 1.21 11.34
N ARG A 138 -0.87 1.90 12.44
CA ARG A 138 -0.07 1.85 13.68
C ARG A 138 -0.04 0.44 14.28
N ASN A 139 -1.17 -0.26 14.29
CA ASN A 139 -1.25 -1.63 14.77
C ASN A 139 -0.46 -2.59 13.87
N ALA A 140 -0.53 -2.42 12.55
CA ALA A 140 0.24 -3.21 11.59
C ALA A 140 1.75 -2.97 11.73
N ALA A 141 2.17 -1.71 11.89
CA ALA A 141 3.57 -1.35 12.13
C ALA A 141 4.08 -1.97 13.45
N ALA A 142 3.32 -1.85 14.54
CA ALA A 142 3.67 -2.45 15.83
C ALA A 142 3.81 -3.98 15.73
N LEU A 143 2.95 -4.65 14.97
CA LEU A 143 3.04 -6.10 14.73
C LEU A 143 4.29 -6.48 13.92
N VAL A 144 4.70 -5.66 12.95
CA VAL A 144 5.93 -5.88 12.17
C VAL A 144 7.16 -5.70 13.05
N ASP A 145 7.20 -4.64 13.85
CA ASP A 145 8.31 -4.37 14.79
C ASP A 145 8.45 -5.50 15.82
N GLU A 146 7.33 -5.98 16.39
CA GLU A 146 7.32 -7.09 17.33
C GLU A 146 7.85 -8.39 16.69
N ARG A 147 7.45 -8.68 15.44
CA ARG A 147 7.93 -9.84 14.68
C ARG A 147 9.43 -9.75 14.39
N GLU A 148 9.92 -8.56 14.02
CA GLU A 148 11.34 -8.35 13.75
C GLU A 148 12.18 -8.53 15.02
N GLN A 149 11.72 -7.95 16.13
CA GLN A 149 12.41 -8.06 17.42
C GLN A 149 12.47 -9.52 17.88
N ARG A 150 11.37 -10.27 17.77
CA ARG A 150 11.35 -11.71 18.05
C ARG A 150 12.34 -12.48 17.17
N THR A 151 12.39 -12.16 15.89
CA THR A 151 13.30 -12.82 14.95
C THR A 151 14.77 -12.56 15.31
N LYS A 152 15.10 -11.31 15.72
CA LYS A 152 16.44 -10.95 16.22
C LYS A 152 16.80 -11.73 17.49
N THR A 153 15.89 -11.81 18.45
CA THR A 153 16.10 -12.57 19.69
C THR A 153 16.38 -14.05 19.41
N VAL A 154 15.58 -14.70 18.56
CA VAL A 154 15.77 -16.11 18.21
C VAL A 154 17.10 -16.33 17.49
N ARG A 155 17.48 -15.43 16.56
CA ARG A 155 18.77 -15.51 15.86
C ARG A 155 19.96 -15.37 16.82
N GLU A 156 19.90 -14.44 17.77
CA GLU A 156 20.96 -14.25 18.76
C GLU A 156 21.04 -15.46 19.70
N ALA A 157 19.91 -16.00 20.16
CA ALA A 157 19.90 -17.24 20.95
C ALA A 157 20.58 -18.39 20.19
N GLN A 158 20.27 -18.56 18.90
CA GLN A 158 20.91 -19.58 18.06
C GLN A 158 22.42 -19.38 17.94
N ARG A 159 22.87 -18.13 17.78
CA ARG A 159 24.30 -17.80 17.73
C ARG A 159 25.01 -18.14 19.04
N LEU A 160 24.41 -17.77 20.18
CA LEU A 160 24.97 -18.08 21.51
C LEU A 160 25.01 -19.59 21.75
N MET A 161 23.98 -20.32 21.35
CA MET A 161 23.97 -21.78 21.41
C MET A 161 25.09 -22.42 20.58
N ASN A 162 25.40 -21.88 19.41
CA ASN A 162 26.54 -22.35 18.61
C ASN A 162 27.90 -22.05 19.28
N LEU A 163 28.03 -20.92 19.98
CA LEU A 163 29.26 -20.59 20.70
C LEU A 163 29.51 -21.48 21.92
N MET A 164 28.44 -22.02 22.52
CA MET A 164 28.54 -22.97 23.64
C MET A 164 29.12 -24.34 23.23
N THR A 165 29.35 -24.57 21.94
CA THR A 165 29.97 -25.80 21.43
C THR A 165 31.43 -25.58 21.03
N SER A 166 31.97 -24.38 21.31
CA SER A 166 33.39 -24.06 21.08
C SER A 166 34.30 -24.95 21.93
N PRO A 167 35.47 -25.36 21.43
CA PRO A 167 36.47 -26.07 22.24
C PRO A 167 37.05 -25.20 23.37
N ASP A 168 36.99 -23.87 23.25
CA ASP A 168 37.45 -22.93 24.29
C ASP A 168 36.40 -22.77 25.41
N ARG A 169 36.79 -23.18 26.61
CA ARG A 169 35.96 -23.06 27.83
C ARG A 169 35.50 -21.63 28.11
N SER A 170 36.37 -20.65 27.88
CA SER A 170 36.05 -19.24 28.11
C SER A 170 34.95 -18.75 27.17
N VAL A 171 34.95 -19.22 25.92
CA VAL A 171 33.92 -18.90 24.92
C VAL A 171 32.58 -19.52 25.33
N ARG A 172 32.58 -20.78 25.77
CA ARG A 172 31.36 -21.47 26.25
C ARG A 172 30.73 -20.73 27.43
N GLN A 173 31.53 -20.39 28.44
CA GLN A 173 31.02 -19.74 29.65
C GLN A 173 30.48 -18.33 29.38
N ARG A 174 31.11 -17.56 28.48
CA ARG A 174 30.60 -16.26 28.02
C ARG A 174 29.27 -16.41 27.28
N ALA A 175 29.17 -17.39 26.38
CA ALA A 175 27.96 -17.64 25.61
C ALA A 175 26.79 -18.08 26.51
N ARG A 176 27.05 -18.95 27.49
CA ARG A 176 26.11 -19.38 28.52
C ARG A 176 25.53 -18.19 29.29
N THR A 177 26.42 -17.38 29.90
CA THR A 177 26.01 -16.21 30.69
C THR A 177 25.17 -15.22 29.86
N ARG A 178 25.52 -15.05 28.58
CA ARG A 178 24.76 -14.18 27.68
C ARG A 178 23.41 -14.78 27.29
N LEU A 179 23.30 -16.10 27.11
CA LEU A 179 22.03 -16.77 26.81
C LEU A 179 21.05 -16.65 27.99
N GLU A 180 21.52 -16.86 29.22
CA GLU A 180 20.71 -16.64 30.44
C GLU A 180 20.19 -15.20 30.51
N ARG A 181 21.05 -14.22 30.21
CA ARG A 181 20.65 -12.82 30.19
C ARG A 181 19.64 -12.53 29.09
N LEU A 182 19.87 -13.05 27.88
CA LEU A 182 18.95 -12.92 26.74
C LEU A 182 17.57 -13.52 27.06
N ALA A 183 17.53 -14.67 27.74
CA ALA A 183 16.29 -15.29 28.17
C ALA A 183 15.48 -14.35 29.08
N LYS A 184 16.13 -13.80 30.12
CA LYS A 184 15.52 -12.85 31.06
C LYS A 184 15.10 -11.53 30.40
N GLU A 185 15.95 -10.98 29.53
CA GLU A 185 15.69 -9.71 28.83
C GLU A 185 14.54 -9.83 27.82
N SER A 186 14.41 -10.99 27.17
CA SER A 186 13.40 -11.19 26.13
C SER A 186 12.05 -11.71 26.64
N GLY A 187 12.00 -12.28 27.85
CA GLY A 187 10.81 -12.97 28.36
C GLY A 187 10.34 -14.11 27.45
N ASN A 188 11.21 -14.63 26.58
CA ASN A 188 10.86 -15.70 25.66
C ASN A 188 10.92 -17.04 26.39
N GLU A 189 9.74 -17.54 26.77
CA GLU A 189 9.58 -18.81 27.48
C GLU A 189 10.24 -20.01 26.77
N THR A 190 10.35 -19.99 25.44
CA THR A 190 11.00 -21.06 24.67
C THR A 190 12.51 -21.03 24.91
N ILE A 191 13.13 -19.85 24.94
CA ILE A 191 14.54 -19.67 25.27
C ILE A 191 14.79 -19.98 26.75
N GLU A 192 13.91 -19.54 27.65
CA GLU A 192 14.03 -19.84 29.09
C GLU A 192 14.05 -21.35 29.37
N LYS A 193 13.21 -22.13 28.69
CA LYS A 193 13.20 -23.60 28.80
C LYS A 193 14.44 -24.27 28.22
N LEU A 194 15.16 -23.60 27.33
CA LEU A 194 16.39 -24.10 26.72
C LEU A 194 17.62 -23.90 27.60
N VAL A 195 17.68 -22.79 28.35
CA VAL A 195 18.80 -22.44 29.23
C VAL A 195 19.29 -23.61 30.09
N PRO A 196 18.46 -24.27 30.93
CA PRO A 196 18.94 -25.35 31.80
C PRO A 196 19.48 -26.56 31.03
N ARG A 197 18.88 -26.89 29.87
CA ARG A 197 19.36 -27.99 29.02
C ARG A 197 20.73 -27.68 28.40
N MET A 198 20.96 -26.42 28.04
CA MET A 198 22.26 -25.99 27.52
C MET A 198 23.32 -25.93 28.62
N ASP A 199 22.93 -25.60 29.85
CA ASP A 199 23.83 -25.62 31.01
C ASP A 199 24.33 -27.02 31.32
N GLU A 200 23.43 -28.00 31.39
CA GLU A 200 23.78 -29.43 31.58
C GLU A 200 24.76 -29.89 30.48
N TYR A 201 24.52 -29.48 29.24
CA TYR A 201 25.40 -29.80 28.11
C TYR A 201 26.80 -29.20 28.28
N VAL A 202 26.90 -27.91 28.60
CA VAL A 202 28.20 -27.24 28.77
C VAL A 202 28.98 -27.87 29.93
N GLN A 203 28.29 -28.23 31.02
CA GLN A 203 28.91 -28.93 32.16
C GLN A 203 29.48 -30.29 31.74
N ALA A 204 28.71 -31.11 31.02
CA ALA A 204 29.18 -32.42 30.54
C ALA A 204 30.41 -32.31 29.62
N VAL A 205 30.46 -31.27 28.76
CA VAL A 205 31.61 -31.01 27.88
C VAL A 205 32.83 -30.56 28.69
N ASP A 206 32.66 -29.65 29.64
CA ASP A 206 33.73 -29.19 30.54
C ASP A 206 34.32 -30.37 31.34
N GLU A 207 33.49 -31.25 31.87
CA GLU A 207 33.92 -32.44 32.63
C GLU A 207 34.69 -33.44 31.76
N ALA A 208 34.21 -33.71 30.54
CA ALA A 208 34.91 -34.59 29.61
C ALA A 208 36.29 -34.05 29.23
N GLN A 209 36.39 -32.74 28.97
CA GLN A 209 37.66 -32.09 28.67
C GLN A 209 38.61 -32.05 29.87
N ALA A 210 38.10 -31.84 31.09
CA ALA A 210 38.90 -31.86 32.31
C ALA A 210 39.50 -33.26 32.56
N ARG A 211 38.69 -34.32 32.44
CA ARG A 211 39.17 -35.71 32.56
C ARG A 211 40.26 -36.03 31.54
N ALA A 212 40.08 -35.62 30.29
CA ALA A 212 41.08 -35.80 29.25
C ALA A 212 42.42 -35.12 29.58
N ALA A 213 42.40 -33.92 30.17
CA ALA A 213 43.60 -33.20 30.59
C ALA A 213 44.33 -33.88 31.77
N GLU A 214 43.61 -34.55 32.68
CA GLU A 214 44.20 -35.26 33.83
C GLU A 214 44.93 -36.55 33.44
N LEU A 215 44.46 -37.25 32.40
CA LEU A 215 44.98 -38.55 31.97
C LEU A 215 46.20 -38.46 31.03
N GLY A 216 46.47 -37.28 30.47
CA GLY A 216 47.56 -37.04 29.52
C GLY A 216 47.40 -37.76 28.18
N ASP A 217 48.22 -37.40 27.18
CA ASP A 217 48.15 -37.94 25.79
C ASP A 217 48.22 -39.47 25.69
N SER A 218 48.71 -40.15 26.74
CA SER A 218 48.97 -41.60 26.78
C SER A 218 47.72 -42.48 26.92
N MET A 219 46.58 -41.97 27.40
CA MET A 219 45.30 -42.72 27.54
C MET A 219 44.14 -42.15 26.71
N MET A 220 44.40 -41.14 25.88
CA MET A 220 43.43 -40.59 24.94
C MET A 220 43.24 -41.56 23.76
N VAL A 221 42.07 -42.20 23.68
CA VAL A 221 41.78 -43.20 22.62
C VAL A 221 41.23 -42.54 21.35
N GLY A 222 40.82 -41.26 21.43
CA GLY A 222 40.52 -40.44 20.25
C GLY A 222 39.53 -39.32 20.51
N GLU A 223 39.30 -38.54 19.46
CA GLU A 223 38.29 -37.49 19.39
C GLU A 223 37.00 -38.06 18.78
N VAL A 224 35.90 -38.10 19.53
CA VAL A 224 34.58 -38.48 18.96
C VAL A 224 33.81 -37.23 18.59
N MET A 225 33.58 -37.07 17.28
CA MET A 225 32.60 -36.14 16.74
C MET A 225 31.19 -36.55 17.16
N SER A 226 30.67 -35.89 18.19
CA SER A 226 29.31 -36.12 18.67
C SER A 226 28.37 -35.10 18.04
N THR A 227 27.37 -35.58 17.29
CA THR A 227 26.32 -34.73 16.71
C THR A 227 25.15 -34.63 17.66
N PHE A 228 24.84 -33.41 18.12
CA PHE A 228 23.69 -33.16 18.99
C PHE A 228 22.60 -32.41 18.22
N ARG A 229 21.37 -32.91 18.37
CA ARG A 229 20.18 -32.30 17.78
C ARG A 229 19.19 -31.94 18.87
N VAL A 230 19.03 -30.65 19.13
CA VAL A 230 17.96 -30.16 20.01
C VAL A 230 16.90 -29.53 19.12
N THR A 231 15.68 -30.07 19.14
CA THR A 231 14.53 -29.44 18.50
C THR A 231 13.52 -29.10 19.57
N LEU A 232 13.35 -27.81 19.86
CA LEU A 232 12.23 -27.34 20.67
C LEU A 232 11.13 -26.88 19.71
N ALA A 233 9.95 -27.50 19.80
CA ALA A 233 8.78 -27.10 19.05
C ALA A 233 7.68 -26.69 20.04
N ARG A 234 7.19 -25.45 19.94
CA ARG A 234 6.07 -24.97 20.74
C ARG A 234 4.95 -24.46 19.83
N LEU A 235 3.73 -24.91 20.13
CA LEU A 235 2.51 -24.37 19.53
C LEU A 235 2.24 -22.98 20.12
N LYS A 236 2.21 -21.94 19.28
CA LYS A 236 1.80 -20.61 19.72
C LYS A 236 0.32 -20.64 20.11
N ARG A 237 0.00 -20.02 21.25
CA ARG A 237 -1.36 -19.79 21.71
C ARG A 237 -1.55 -18.28 21.97
N PRO A 238 -2.72 -17.71 21.66
CA PRO A 238 -3.89 -18.35 21.05
C PRO A 238 -3.67 -18.71 19.58
N ILE A 239 -4.32 -19.79 19.11
CA ILE A 239 -4.28 -20.17 17.69
C ILE A 239 -5.04 -19.08 16.92
N GLN A 240 -4.40 -18.47 15.93
CA GLN A 240 -5.06 -17.46 15.12
C GLN A 240 -6.25 -18.08 14.40
N GLN A 241 -7.42 -17.51 14.62
CA GLN A 241 -8.66 -17.86 13.94
C GLN A 241 -8.90 -16.81 12.86
N ILE A 242 -8.82 -17.23 11.61
CA ILE A 242 -9.16 -16.38 10.47
C ILE A 242 -10.51 -16.84 9.96
N THR A 243 -11.51 -15.97 10.07
CA THR A 243 -12.81 -16.22 9.46
C THR A 243 -12.79 -15.61 8.06
N THR A 244 -12.94 -16.45 7.03
CA THR A 244 -12.92 -16.02 5.63
C THR A 244 -14.10 -16.63 4.87
N ASN A 245 -14.60 -15.91 3.87
CA ASN A 245 -15.61 -16.40 2.94
C ASN A 245 -14.89 -17.03 1.75
N LEU A 246 -14.83 -18.36 1.71
CA LEU A 246 -14.09 -19.11 0.69
C LEU A 246 -14.81 -19.23 -0.66
N ALA A 247 -15.92 -18.51 -0.91
CA ALA A 247 -16.62 -18.57 -2.19
C ALA A 247 -16.52 -17.27 -2.98
N SER A 248 -15.89 -17.36 -4.16
CA SER A 248 -15.97 -16.42 -5.28
C SER A 248 -17.11 -16.77 -6.25
N GLY A 249 -18.21 -17.33 -5.74
CA GLY A 249 -19.37 -17.77 -6.52
C GLY A 249 -20.64 -16.93 -6.25
N PRO A 250 -21.68 -17.04 -7.09
CA PRO A 250 -22.89 -16.21 -7.01
C PRO A 250 -23.82 -16.51 -5.82
N PHE A 251 -23.42 -17.39 -4.90
CA PHE A 251 -24.20 -17.78 -3.73
C PHE A 251 -23.49 -17.38 -2.43
N PRO A 252 -24.20 -16.87 -1.41
CA PRO A 252 -23.61 -16.55 -0.12
C PRO A 252 -23.12 -17.84 0.57
N SER A 253 -21.80 -17.99 0.69
CA SER A 253 -21.20 -19.09 1.46
C SER A 253 -21.13 -18.73 2.94
N ALA A 254 -21.43 -19.69 3.81
CA ALA A 254 -21.19 -19.55 5.24
C ALA A 254 -19.71 -19.26 5.52
N PRO A 255 -19.38 -18.34 6.44
CA PRO A 255 -18.01 -18.05 6.80
C PRO A 255 -17.30 -19.29 7.36
N VAL A 256 -16.09 -19.54 6.89
CA VAL A 256 -15.24 -20.64 7.36
C VAL A 256 -14.18 -20.08 8.28
N THR A 257 -14.16 -20.55 9.53
CA THR A 257 -13.09 -20.22 10.49
C THR A 257 -11.94 -21.22 10.33
N LEU A 258 -10.80 -20.73 9.87
CA LEU A 258 -9.54 -21.46 9.78
C LEU A 258 -8.71 -21.22 11.04
N GLN A 259 -8.23 -22.30 11.65
CA GLN A 259 -7.26 -22.25 12.73
C GLN A 259 -5.86 -22.47 12.15
N LEU A 260 -5.00 -21.46 12.23
CA LEU A 260 -3.61 -21.55 11.76
C LEU A 260 -2.67 -21.72 12.96
N PRO A 261 -2.19 -22.95 13.24
CA PRO A 261 -1.21 -23.16 14.29
C PRO A 261 0.16 -22.65 13.83
N GLU A 262 0.66 -21.60 14.48
CA GLU A 262 2.06 -21.21 14.35
C GLU A 262 2.95 -22.06 15.27
N LEU A 263 4.01 -22.65 14.71
CA LEU A 263 5.00 -23.44 15.44
C LEU A 263 6.29 -22.63 15.58
N GLU A 264 6.73 -22.38 16.81
CA GLU A 264 8.09 -21.89 17.08
C GLU A 264 9.02 -23.10 17.16
N VAL A 265 9.96 -23.20 16.22
CA VAL A 265 10.91 -24.30 16.12
C VAL A 265 12.34 -23.79 16.26
N ILE A 266 13.00 -24.15 17.35
CA ILE A 266 14.42 -23.90 17.55
C ILE A 266 15.15 -25.22 17.29
N ARG A 267 15.92 -25.27 16.19
CA ARG A 267 16.76 -26.43 15.84
C ARG A 267 18.23 -26.10 16.08
N VAL A 268 18.84 -26.81 17.00
CA VAL A 268 20.28 -26.84 17.18
C VAL A 268 20.79 -28.11 16.53
N ARG A 269 21.72 -27.98 15.59
CA ARG A 269 22.55 -29.07 15.11
C ARG A 269 23.98 -28.65 15.35
N THR A 270 24.69 -29.37 16.19
CA THR A 270 26.10 -29.10 16.45
C THR A 270 26.90 -30.38 16.45
N THR A 271 28.18 -30.26 16.15
CA THR A 271 29.17 -31.32 16.22
C THR A 271 30.23 -30.85 17.20
N GLY A 272 30.38 -31.55 18.33
CA GLY A 272 31.43 -31.31 19.30
C GLY A 272 32.45 -32.43 19.25
N VAL A 273 33.73 -32.08 19.37
CA VAL A 273 34.79 -33.06 19.64
C VAL A 273 34.77 -33.35 21.14
N ILE A 274 34.41 -34.59 21.49
CA ILE A 274 34.49 -35.06 22.87
C ILE A 274 35.70 -35.99 22.95
N PRO A 275 36.70 -35.68 23.80
CA PRO A 275 37.79 -36.60 24.03
C PRO A 275 37.25 -37.86 24.72
N VAL A 276 37.57 -39.03 24.17
CA VAL A 276 37.16 -40.32 24.73
C VAL A 276 38.34 -40.96 25.43
N VAL A 277 38.13 -41.24 26.71
CA VAL A 277 39.06 -41.99 27.55
C VAL A 277 38.69 -43.46 27.44
N GLY A 278 39.68 -44.31 27.14
CA GLY A 278 39.50 -45.76 27.14
C GLY A 278 39.27 -46.33 28.55
N PRO A 279 38.66 -47.52 28.67
CA PRO A 279 38.54 -48.21 29.95
C PRO A 279 39.89 -48.56 30.58
#